data_AF-A0A084SM67-F1
#
_entry.id   AF-A0A084SM67-F1
#
_cell.length_a   1.000
_cell.length_b   1.000
_cell.length_c   1.000
_cell.angle_alpha   90.00
_cell.angle_beta   90.00
_cell.angle_gamma   90.00
#
_symmetry.space_group_name_H-M   'P 1'
#
loop_
_entity.id
_entity.type
_entity.pdbx_description
1 polymer ?
#
loop_
_entity_poly.entity_id
_entity_poly.type
_entity_poly.pdbx_seq_one_letter_code
_entity_poly.pdbx_strand_id
1 'polypeptide(L)'
;MSRIPLWAILTPGEPARLESHVRDALMSDADERAPSFEVISGSGRYHAIVGTDLRDVGAELQFAEDLSLQFEEPVYSINRATDPWLVMSFRNGLGEVEDVGPEALAKSLGCPLPGADTTSERSARTPLLTVALLEGVTAEEARRTLEEDLGEPLPAGRYHFKDTPRGLVLSGGIGGMNFADIILSERLSHATVYAVTASPRLDIFFVTRMRGGEGIEQFARPPQDFPPYQIANEVKGENSPERILAALGIPVEWFQNG
;
A
#
# COMPACT_ATOMS: atom_id res chain seq x y z
N MET A 1 7.42 22.57 -13.81
CA MET A 1 7.84 21.15 -13.75
C MET A 1 6.69 20.41 -13.06
N SER A 2 5.89 19.64 -13.80
CA SER A 2 4.78 18.88 -13.21
C SER A 2 5.36 17.78 -12.34
N ARG A 3 5.26 17.93 -11.02
CA ARG A 3 5.62 16.86 -10.09
C ARG A 3 4.60 15.74 -10.27
N ILE A 4 5.07 14.52 -10.52
CA ILE A 4 4.21 13.34 -10.49
C ILE A 4 3.71 13.21 -9.06
N PRO A 5 2.38 13.12 -8.83
CA PRO A 5 1.87 13.00 -7.47
C PRO A 5 2.25 11.65 -6.88
N LEU A 6 2.65 11.67 -5.61
CA LEU A 6 3.08 10.50 -4.83
C LEU A 6 1.88 9.74 -4.26
N TRP A 7 0.75 10.42 -4.10
CA TRP A 7 -0.52 9.83 -3.76
C TRP A 7 -1.66 10.63 -4.39
N ALA A 8 -2.81 9.99 -4.56
CA ALA A 8 -4.02 10.63 -5.04
C ALA A 8 -5.27 10.04 -4.39
N ILE A 9 -6.29 10.86 -4.21
CA ILE A 9 -7.63 10.45 -3.78
C ILE A 9 -8.60 10.81 -4.89
N LEU A 10 -9.38 9.85 -5.36
CA LEU A 10 -10.46 10.07 -6.32
C LEU A 10 -11.77 10.03 -5.58
N THR A 11 -12.41 11.18 -5.44
CA THR A 11 -13.59 11.34 -4.57
C THR A 11 -14.69 12.12 -5.29
N PRO A 12 -15.96 11.76 -5.10
CA PRO A 12 -17.07 12.60 -5.53
C PRO A 12 -17.17 13.86 -4.66
N GLY A 13 -17.85 14.90 -5.15
CA GLY A 13 -18.21 16.07 -4.34
C GLY A 13 -17.85 17.40 -4.99
N GLU A 14 -17.98 18.49 -4.25
CA GLU A 14 -17.67 19.83 -4.75
C GLU A 14 -16.19 20.17 -4.44
N PRO A 15 -15.35 20.55 -5.42
CA PRO A 15 -13.92 20.79 -5.21
C PRO A 15 -13.58 21.72 -4.04
N ALA A 16 -14.34 22.80 -3.85
CA ALA A 16 -14.13 23.75 -2.76
C ALA A 16 -14.38 23.12 -1.37
N ARG A 17 -15.35 22.21 -1.26
CA ARG A 17 -15.63 21.48 -0.02
C ARG A 17 -14.56 20.45 0.28
N LEU A 18 -14.09 19.75 -0.77
CA LEU A 18 -12.99 18.80 -0.67
C LEU A 18 -11.70 19.48 -0.19
N GLU A 19 -11.37 20.64 -0.76
CA GLU A 19 -10.21 21.43 -0.36
C GLU A 19 -10.31 21.89 1.10
N SER A 20 -11.48 22.38 1.54
CA SER A 20 -11.71 22.75 2.94
C SER A 20 -11.53 21.57 3.87
N HIS A 21 -12.13 20.43 3.55
CA HIS A 21 -12.09 19.23 4.39
C HIS A 21 -10.65 18.73 4.59
N VAL A 22 -9.87 18.64 3.50
CA VAL A 22 -8.47 18.19 3.58
C VAL A 22 -7.60 19.21 4.34
N ARG A 23 -7.85 20.52 4.20
CA ARG A 23 -7.15 21.54 5.00
C ARG A 23 -7.49 21.43 6.48
N ASP A 24 -8.76 21.24 6.82
CA ASP A 24 -9.19 21.13 8.21
C ASP A 24 -8.59 19.90 8.88
N ALA A 25 -8.49 18.78 8.16
CA ALA A 25 -7.84 17.57 8.65
C ALA A 25 -6.33 17.77 8.89
N LEU A 26 -5.62 18.38 7.93
CA LEU A 26 -4.17 18.59 7.98
C LEU A 26 -3.72 19.70 8.93
N MET A 27 -4.58 20.67 9.26
CA MET A 27 -4.27 21.71 10.27
C MET A 27 -4.55 21.26 11.71
N SER A 28 -5.16 20.09 11.91
CA SER A 28 -5.43 19.56 13.24
C SER A 28 -4.19 18.94 13.91
N ASP A 29 -3.18 18.57 13.11
CA ASP A 29 -1.83 18.29 13.59
C ASP A 29 -1.05 19.59 13.79
N ALA A 30 -0.45 19.75 14.97
CA ALA A 30 0.17 20.98 15.47
C ALA A 30 1.47 21.42 14.74
N ASP A 31 1.60 21.12 13.45
CA ASP A 31 2.71 21.54 12.59
C ASP A 31 2.24 22.74 11.73
N GLU A 32 2.84 23.91 11.91
CA GLU A 32 2.45 25.20 11.27
C GLU A 32 2.73 25.25 9.75
N ARG A 33 2.67 24.11 9.04
CA ARG A 33 3.05 24.02 7.63
C ARG A 33 1.83 23.75 6.76
N ALA A 34 1.65 24.58 5.74
CA ALA A 34 0.61 24.36 4.74
C ALA A 34 0.85 23.01 4.04
N PRO A 35 -0.12 22.08 4.07
CA PRO A 35 0.01 20.80 3.39
C PRO A 35 0.15 20.98 1.88
N SER A 36 0.97 20.15 1.23
CA SER A 36 1.27 20.29 -0.21
C SER A 36 0.37 19.38 -1.06
N PHE A 37 -0.90 19.73 -1.11
CA PHE A 37 -1.88 19.07 -1.97
C PHE A 37 -2.51 20.03 -2.98
N GLU A 38 -3.06 19.46 -4.05
CA GLU A 38 -3.81 20.17 -5.09
C GLU A 38 -5.13 19.42 -5.35
N VAL A 39 -6.23 20.15 -5.54
CA VAL A 39 -7.50 19.58 -6.00
C VAL A 39 -7.64 19.81 -7.49
N ILE A 40 -7.65 18.72 -8.25
CA ILE A 40 -7.82 18.69 -9.70
C ILE A 40 -9.26 18.35 -10.02
N SER A 41 -9.95 19.29 -10.65
CA SER A 41 -11.33 19.09 -11.06
C SER A 41 -11.42 18.07 -12.20
N GLY A 42 -12.08 16.94 -11.97
CA GLY A 42 -12.47 16.03 -13.05
C GLY A 42 -13.60 16.58 -13.92
N SER A 43 -13.82 15.91 -15.04
CA SER A 43 -14.86 16.19 -16.03
C SER A 43 -16.25 15.65 -15.65
N GLY A 44 -16.33 14.87 -14.56
CA GLY A 44 -17.55 14.25 -14.06
C GLY A 44 -17.80 14.60 -12.59
N ARG A 45 -18.43 13.65 -11.87
CA ARG A 45 -18.73 13.81 -10.43
C ARG A 45 -17.49 13.63 -9.54
N TYR A 46 -16.45 13.00 -10.06
CA TYR A 46 -15.22 12.73 -9.35
C TYR A 46 -14.18 13.82 -9.60
N HIS A 47 -13.43 14.12 -8.55
CA HIS A 47 -12.29 15.02 -8.56
C HIS A 47 -11.10 14.31 -7.91
N ALA A 48 -9.89 14.76 -8.22
CA ALA A 48 -8.67 14.20 -7.66
C ALA A 48 -8.08 15.17 -6.62
N ILE A 49 -7.77 14.68 -5.44
CA ILE A 49 -6.88 15.37 -4.48
C ILE A 49 -5.53 14.71 -4.64
N VAL A 50 -4.48 15.47 -4.94
CA VAL A 50 -3.15 14.92 -5.22
C VAL A 50 -2.11 15.54 -4.30
N GLY A 51 -1.23 14.71 -3.75
CA GLY A 51 -0.11 15.17 -2.93
C GLY A 51 1.23 14.88 -3.56
N THR A 52 2.20 15.75 -3.26
CA THR A 52 3.58 15.64 -3.78
C THR A 52 4.65 15.60 -2.70
N ASP A 53 4.28 15.71 -1.41
CA ASP A 53 5.22 15.53 -0.30
C ASP A 53 5.35 14.05 0.04
N LEU A 54 6.59 13.59 0.21
CA LEU A 54 6.86 12.23 0.69
C LEU A 54 6.40 12.03 2.14
N ARG A 55 6.36 13.11 2.93
CA ARG A 55 5.97 13.06 4.36
C ARG A 55 4.46 12.88 4.55
N ASP A 56 3.69 13.20 3.51
CA ASP A 56 2.23 13.09 3.51
C ASP A 56 1.77 11.75 2.89
N VAL A 57 2.71 10.87 2.51
CA VAL A 57 2.40 9.52 2.02
C VAL A 57 1.87 8.67 3.18
N GLY A 58 0.74 8.01 2.96
CA GLY A 58 -0.06 7.31 3.97
C GLY A 58 -1.30 8.12 4.39
N ALA A 59 -1.26 9.45 4.32
CA ALA A 59 -2.40 10.30 4.68
C ALA A 59 -3.59 10.12 3.71
N GLU A 60 -3.32 9.66 2.49
CA GLU A 60 -4.38 9.36 1.51
C GLU A 60 -5.37 8.30 2.00
N LEU A 61 -4.95 7.39 2.89
CA LEU A 61 -5.82 6.36 3.47
C LEU A 61 -6.83 6.98 4.42
N GLN A 62 -6.35 7.77 5.38
CA GLN A 62 -7.20 8.47 6.35
C GLN A 62 -8.19 9.40 5.65
N PHE A 63 -7.72 10.20 4.69
CA PHE A 63 -8.60 11.09 3.93
C PHE A 63 -9.64 10.34 3.10
N ALA A 64 -9.26 9.22 2.46
CA ALA A 64 -10.19 8.43 1.69
C ALA A 64 -11.26 7.78 2.59
N GLU A 65 -10.86 7.29 3.77
CA GLU A 65 -11.76 6.77 4.78
C GLU A 65 -12.78 7.83 5.25
N ASP A 66 -12.29 9.00 5.69
CA ASP A 66 -13.13 10.10 6.20
C ASP A 66 -14.09 10.64 5.13
N LEU A 67 -13.61 10.77 3.89
CA LEU A 67 -14.46 11.19 2.78
C LEU A 67 -15.49 10.13 2.42
N SER A 68 -15.18 8.84 2.53
CA SER A 68 -16.12 7.76 2.19
C SER A 68 -17.33 7.67 3.13
N LEU A 69 -17.27 8.32 4.30
CA LEU A 69 -18.41 8.45 5.21
C LEU A 69 -19.42 9.52 4.73
N GLN A 70 -19.02 10.40 3.82
CA GLN A 70 -19.84 11.52 3.34
C GLN A 70 -20.58 11.22 2.04
N PHE A 71 -20.23 10.14 1.34
CA PHE A 71 -20.73 9.82 0.01
C PHE A 71 -21.18 8.36 -0.08
N GLU A 72 -22.23 8.10 -0.88
CA GLU A 72 -22.67 6.73 -1.18
C GLU A 72 -21.75 6.06 -2.21
N GLU A 73 -21.19 6.86 -3.12
CA GLU A 73 -20.19 6.41 -4.08
C GLU A 73 -18.83 6.13 -3.43
N PRO A 74 -18.05 5.17 -3.99
CA PRO A 74 -16.75 4.83 -3.41
C PRO A 74 -15.76 5.99 -3.54
N VAL A 75 -14.94 6.17 -2.51
CA VAL A 75 -13.76 7.04 -2.56
C VAL A 75 -12.55 6.16 -2.80
N TYR A 76 -11.70 6.52 -3.76
CA TYR A 76 -10.52 5.72 -4.06
C TYR A 76 -9.26 6.39 -3.54
N SER A 77 -8.41 5.62 -2.89
CA SER A 77 -7.04 6.01 -2.57
C SER A 77 -6.08 5.35 -3.54
N ILE A 78 -5.09 6.10 -3.99
CA ILE A 78 -4.01 5.65 -4.87
C ILE A 78 -2.69 6.03 -4.23
N ASN A 79 -1.91 5.03 -3.83
CA ASN A 79 -0.54 5.25 -3.40
C ASN A 79 0.40 5.03 -4.59
N ARG A 80 1.10 6.09 -5.02
CA ARG A 80 2.12 6.04 -6.09
C ARG A 80 3.54 5.98 -5.57
N ALA A 81 3.74 6.10 -4.26
CA ALA A 81 5.04 6.04 -3.60
C ALA A 81 5.55 4.61 -3.40
N THR A 82 4.66 3.62 -3.47
CA THR A 82 4.98 2.19 -3.39
C THR A 82 4.70 1.50 -4.72
N ASP A 83 5.56 0.58 -5.15
CA ASP A 83 5.35 -0.29 -6.32
C ASP A 83 5.05 -1.72 -5.81
N PRO A 84 3.92 -2.35 -6.17
CA PRO A 84 2.87 -1.87 -7.08
C PRO A 84 2.12 -0.68 -6.50
N TRP A 85 1.73 0.26 -7.37
CA TRP A 85 0.79 1.30 -6.99
C TRP A 85 -0.47 0.66 -6.42
N LEU A 86 -0.73 0.93 -5.15
CA LEU A 86 -1.87 0.37 -4.44
C LEU A 86 -3.09 1.24 -4.73
N VAL A 87 -4.17 0.60 -5.20
CA VAL A 87 -5.47 1.23 -5.30
C VAL A 87 -6.39 0.61 -4.26
N MET A 88 -7.01 1.45 -3.46
CA MET A 88 -8.04 1.04 -2.52
C MET A 88 -9.34 1.76 -2.83
N SER A 89 -10.47 1.07 -2.66
CA SER A 89 -11.78 1.70 -2.60
C SER A 89 -12.28 1.72 -1.16
N PHE A 90 -12.86 2.84 -0.76
CA PHE A 90 -13.46 3.04 0.55
C PHE A 90 -14.94 3.28 0.38
N ARG A 91 -15.74 2.57 1.19
CA ARG A 91 -17.19 2.76 1.27
C ARG A 91 -17.61 2.78 2.73
N ASN A 92 -18.20 3.88 3.17
CA ASN A 92 -18.69 4.02 4.54
C ASN A 92 -17.60 3.65 5.59
N GLY A 93 -16.37 4.12 5.36
CA GLY A 93 -15.20 3.88 6.20
C GLY A 93 -14.47 2.55 5.97
N LEU A 94 -15.01 1.64 5.16
CA LEU A 94 -14.41 0.32 4.93
C LEU A 94 -13.60 0.30 3.65
N GLY A 95 -12.30 -0.01 3.77
CA GLY A 95 -11.35 -0.08 2.67
C GLY A 95 -11.18 -1.49 2.10
N GLU A 96 -11.18 -1.62 0.77
CA GLU A 96 -10.87 -2.85 0.02
C GLU A 96 -9.81 -2.57 -1.04
N VAL A 97 -8.92 -3.53 -1.29
CA VAL A 97 -7.90 -3.42 -2.35
C VAL A 97 -8.52 -3.72 -3.71
N GLU A 98 -8.26 -2.86 -4.69
CA GLU A 98 -8.79 -2.96 -6.04
C GLU A 98 -7.70 -3.43 -7.02
N ASP A 99 -8.01 -4.48 -7.78
CA ASP A 99 -7.14 -4.96 -8.88
C ASP A 99 -7.38 -4.13 -10.16
N VAL A 100 -7.14 -2.82 -10.07
CA VAL A 100 -7.28 -1.88 -11.19
C VAL A 100 -6.06 -0.96 -11.29
N GLY A 101 -5.69 -0.62 -12.52
CA GLY A 101 -4.65 0.38 -12.75
C GLY A 101 -5.14 1.78 -12.34
N PRO A 102 -4.37 2.56 -11.55
CA PRO A 102 -4.81 3.87 -11.07
C PRO A 102 -5.08 4.87 -12.19
N GLU A 103 -4.33 4.83 -13.30
CA GLU A 103 -4.56 5.70 -14.46
C GLU A 103 -5.84 5.33 -15.18
N ALA A 104 -6.10 4.03 -15.34
CA ALA A 104 -7.31 3.53 -15.98
C ALA A 104 -8.55 3.88 -15.16
N LEU A 105 -8.47 3.73 -13.83
CA LEU A 105 -9.50 4.14 -12.89
C LEU A 105 -9.72 5.66 -12.92
N ALA A 106 -8.65 6.45 -12.78
CA ALA A 106 -8.73 7.91 -12.82
C ALA A 106 -9.36 8.41 -14.13
N LYS A 107 -9.00 7.80 -15.26
CA LYS A 107 -9.58 8.12 -16.57
C LYS A 107 -11.05 7.71 -16.66
N SER A 108 -11.44 6.54 -16.16
CA SER A 108 -12.82 6.07 -16.21
C SER A 108 -13.76 6.93 -15.35
N LEU A 109 -13.25 7.50 -14.27
CA LEU A 109 -13.95 8.44 -13.40
C LEU A 109 -13.92 9.90 -13.94
N GLY A 110 -13.21 10.14 -15.03
CA GLY A 110 -13.14 11.45 -15.68
C GLY A 110 -12.16 12.43 -15.03
N CYS A 111 -11.25 11.96 -14.17
CA CYS A 111 -10.26 12.77 -13.44
C CYS A 111 -8.81 12.29 -13.74
N PRO A 112 -8.32 12.42 -14.99
CA PRO A 112 -6.99 11.94 -15.35
C PRO A 112 -5.91 12.60 -14.47
N LEU A 113 -5.05 11.77 -13.87
CA LEU A 113 -3.99 12.24 -12.97
C LEU A 113 -2.83 12.88 -13.75
N PRO A 114 -2.20 13.93 -13.21
CA PRO A 114 -1.02 14.54 -13.82
C PRO A 114 0.15 13.55 -13.90
N GLY A 115 0.96 13.70 -14.95
CA GLY A 115 2.07 12.79 -15.26
C GLY A 115 1.67 11.54 -16.07
N ALA A 116 0.39 11.39 -16.45
CA ALA A 116 -0.10 10.26 -17.23
C ALA A 116 0.51 10.15 -18.65
N ASP A 117 1.02 11.26 -19.22
CA ASP A 117 1.57 11.27 -20.59
C ASP A 117 2.97 10.63 -20.71
N THR A 118 3.58 10.21 -19.61
CA THR A 118 4.93 9.58 -19.61
C THR A 118 4.96 8.12 -19.20
N THR A 119 3.84 7.53 -18.79
CA THR A 119 3.79 6.10 -18.44
C THR A 119 3.01 5.34 -19.49
N SER A 120 3.78 4.78 -20.44
CA SER A 120 3.44 3.79 -21.46
C SER A 120 2.01 3.27 -21.42
N GLU A 121 1.29 3.51 -22.51
CA GLU A 121 0.21 2.63 -22.94
C GLU A 121 0.66 1.17 -22.73
N ARG A 122 -0.06 0.46 -21.85
CA ARG A 122 -0.26 -0.98 -21.94
C ARG A 122 1.02 -1.83 -22.06
N SER A 123 1.82 -1.90 -20.99
CA SER A 123 2.48 -3.18 -20.69
C SER A 123 1.58 -3.90 -19.70
N ALA A 124 1.18 -5.14 -19.99
CA ALA A 124 0.52 -6.01 -19.03
C ALA A 124 1.34 -5.99 -17.74
N ARG A 125 0.80 -5.43 -16.66
CA ARG A 125 1.53 -5.35 -15.39
C ARG A 125 1.85 -6.77 -14.98
N THR A 126 3.13 -7.05 -14.80
CA THR A 126 3.59 -8.27 -14.15
C THR A 126 2.95 -8.29 -12.76
N PRO A 127 2.13 -9.29 -12.41
CA PRO A 127 1.47 -9.33 -11.11
C PRO A 127 2.53 -9.33 -10.02
N LEU A 128 2.53 -8.32 -9.16
CA LEU A 128 3.40 -8.29 -8.00
C LEU A 128 2.68 -9.02 -6.86
N LEU A 129 3.38 -9.96 -6.25
CA LEU A 129 2.87 -10.75 -5.14
C LEU A 129 3.59 -10.34 -3.87
N THR A 130 2.85 -10.29 -2.77
CA THR A 130 3.38 -9.95 -1.45
C THR A 130 3.30 -11.16 -0.52
N VAL A 131 4.42 -11.43 0.14
CA VAL A 131 4.59 -12.46 1.17
C VAL A 131 5.32 -11.83 2.35
N ALA A 132 4.90 -12.10 3.58
CA ALA A 132 5.55 -11.61 4.77
C ALA A 132 6.18 -12.74 5.59
N LEU A 133 7.38 -12.49 6.13
CA LEU A 133 7.93 -13.26 7.24
C LEU A 133 7.71 -12.47 8.54
N LEU A 134 7.10 -13.09 9.54
CA LEU A 134 6.89 -12.55 10.87
C LEU A 134 7.74 -13.33 11.87
N GLU A 135 8.86 -12.72 12.30
CA GLU A 135 9.73 -13.33 13.30
C GLU A 135 9.11 -13.26 14.69
N GLY A 136 9.14 -14.38 15.42
CA GLY A 136 8.62 -14.47 16.79
C GLY A 136 7.10 -14.65 16.90
N VAL A 137 6.38 -14.73 15.78
CA VAL A 137 4.91 -14.86 15.73
C VAL A 137 4.53 -16.26 15.27
N THR A 138 3.45 -16.80 15.85
CA THR A 138 2.85 -18.08 15.42
C THR A 138 1.65 -17.88 14.50
N ALA A 139 1.30 -18.91 13.71
CA ALA A 139 0.09 -18.87 12.89
C ALA A 139 -1.21 -18.60 13.68
N GLU A 140 -1.33 -19.14 14.90
CA GLU A 140 -2.51 -18.94 15.75
C GLU A 140 -2.61 -17.49 16.23
N GLU A 141 -1.49 -16.93 16.71
CA GLU A 141 -1.41 -15.55 17.18
C GLU A 141 -1.72 -14.56 16.05
N ALA A 142 -1.09 -14.71 14.89
CA ALA A 142 -1.35 -13.84 13.75
C ALA A 142 -2.80 -13.90 13.29
N ARG A 143 -3.38 -15.11 13.21
CA ARG A 143 -4.80 -15.27 12.86
C ARG A 143 -5.70 -14.54 13.86
N ARG A 144 -5.48 -14.76 15.15
CA ARG A 144 -6.29 -14.15 16.21
C ARG A 144 -6.23 -12.62 16.12
N THR A 145 -5.04 -12.06 15.96
CA THR A 145 -4.87 -10.61 15.82
C THR A 145 -5.60 -10.04 14.61
N LEU A 146 -5.54 -10.71 13.46
CA LEU A 146 -6.27 -10.28 12.26
C LEU A 146 -7.79 -10.40 12.41
N GLU A 147 -8.28 -11.44 13.09
CA GLU A 147 -9.71 -11.61 13.39
C GLU A 147 -10.21 -10.55 14.39
N GLU A 148 -9.41 -10.22 15.41
CA GLU A 148 -9.70 -9.15 16.37
C GLU A 148 -9.74 -7.79 15.70
N ASP A 149 -8.83 -7.52 14.77
CA ASP A 149 -8.78 -6.26 14.01
C ASP A 149 -9.96 -6.14 13.03
N LEU A 150 -10.31 -7.22 12.34
CA LEU A 150 -11.47 -7.26 11.43
C LEU A 150 -12.81 -7.24 12.18
N GLY A 151 -12.85 -7.67 13.44
CA GLY A 151 -14.08 -7.80 14.24
C GLY A 151 -14.94 -9.02 13.88
N GLU A 152 -14.47 -9.89 12.97
CA GLU A 152 -15.13 -11.12 12.55
C GLU A 152 -14.12 -12.21 12.15
N PRO A 153 -14.53 -13.49 12.12
CA PRO A 153 -13.64 -14.58 11.70
C PRO A 153 -13.13 -14.42 10.27
N LEU A 154 -11.88 -14.77 10.02
CA LEU A 154 -11.28 -14.64 8.70
C LEU A 154 -11.94 -15.63 7.72
N PRO A 155 -12.37 -15.15 6.53
CA PRO A 155 -12.85 -16.02 5.48
C PRO A 155 -11.83 -17.11 5.12
N ALA A 156 -12.33 -18.32 4.85
CA ALA A 156 -11.48 -19.44 4.46
C ALA A 156 -10.70 -19.09 3.17
N GLY A 157 -9.38 -19.28 3.20
CA GLY A 157 -8.52 -18.99 2.05
C GLY A 157 -8.19 -17.51 1.85
N ARG A 158 -8.55 -16.62 2.78
CA ARG A 158 -8.12 -15.20 2.74
C ARG A 158 -6.60 -15.07 2.88
N TYR A 159 -6.00 -15.83 3.80
CA TYR A 159 -4.56 -15.86 4.01
C TYR A 159 -4.06 -17.31 4.16
N HIS A 160 -2.82 -17.53 3.73
CA HIS A 160 -2.09 -18.76 3.97
C HIS A 160 -1.05 -18.55 5.05
N PHE A 161 -1.18 -19.30 6.14
CA PHE A 161 -0.28 -19.27 7.28
C PHE A 161 0.61 -20.51 7.26
N LYS A 162 1.93 -20.32 7.36
CA LYS A 162 2.89 -21.42 7.44
C LYS A 162 3.96 -21.13 8.49
N ASP A 163 3.92 -21.85 9.59
CA ASP A 163 4.99 -21.80 10.58
C ASP A 163 6.30 -22.36 10.01
N THR A 164 7.40 -21.67 10.28
CA THR A 164 8.76 -22.07 9.91
C THR A 164 9.69 -21.88 11.11
N PRO A 165 10.89 -22.49 11.09
CA PRO A 165 11.89 -22.25 12.14
C PRO A 165 12.33 -20.78 12.29
N ARG A 166 12.07 -19.93 11.28
CA ARG A 166 12.40 -18.50 11.30
C ARG A 166 11.24 -17.62 11.78
N GLY A 167 10.06 -18.19 11.98
CA GLY A 167 8.82 -17.47 12.27
C GLY A 167 7.68 -17.88 11.35
N LEU A 168 6.60 -17.13 11.37
CA LEU A 168 5.45 -17.35 10.51
C LEU A 168 5.70 -16.75 9.13
N VAL A 169 5.47 -17.53 8.07
CA VAL A 169 5.32 -16.97 6.73
C VAL A 169 3.83 -16.83 6.41
N LEU A 170 3.46 -15.64 5.96
CA LEU A 170 2.10 -15.23 5.61
C LEU A 170 2.07 -14.85 4.13
N SER A 171 1.11 -15.38 3.39
CA SER A 171 0.82 -14.92 2.03
C SER A 171 -0.68 -14.66 1.83
N GLY A 172 -0.96 -13.73 0.91
CA GLY A 172 -2.32 -13.45 0.47
C GLY A 172 -2.92 -14.63 -0.27
N GLY A 173 -4.19 -14.94 0.00
CA GLY A 173 -4.99 -15.85 -0.80
C GLY A 173 -5.97 -15.08 -1.67
N ILE A 174 -7.27 -15.34 -1.52
CA ILE A 174 -8.31 -14.60 -2.23
C ILE A 174 -8.31 -13.14 -1.78
N GLY A 175 -7.95 -12.21 -2.68
CA GLY A 175 -7.91 -10.77 -2.42
C GLY A 175 -6.55 -10.22 -1.96
N GLY A 176 -5.48 -11.01 -1.96
CA GLY A 176 -4.13 -10.52 -1.65
C GLY A 176 -3.85 -10.30 -0.16
N MET A 177 -2.79 -9.53 0.16
CA MET A 177 -2.29 -9.35 1.53
C MET A 177 -3.06 -8.32 2.38
N ASN A 178 -3.79 -7.38 1.77
CA ASN A 178 -4.67 -6.41 2.45
C ASN A 178 -4.11 -5.83 3.77
N PHE A 179 -2.85 -5.37 3.75
CA PHE A 179 -2.13 -4.82 4.90
C PHE A 179 -1.96 -5.74 6.12
N ALA A 180 -2.18 -7.05 5.97
CA ALA A 180 -2.03 -7.98 7.08
C ALA A 180 -0.62 -7.93 7.69
N ASP A 181 0.41 -7.69 6.88
CA ASP A 181 1.78 -7.44 7.32
C ASP A 181 1.93 -6.17 8.18
N ILE A 182 1.22 -5.09 7.81
CA ILE A 182 1.18 -3.83 8.55
C ILE A 182 0.45 -4.01 9.89
N ILE A 183 -0.77 -4.53 9.84
CA ILE A 183 -1.64 -4.74 11.01
C ILE A 183 -0.91 -5.63 12.02
N LEU A 184 -0.30 -6.72 11.57
CA LEU A 184 0.44 -7.62 12.46
C LEU A 184 1.69 -6.95 13.03
N SER A 185 2.42 -6.16 12.24
CA SER A 185 3.55 -5.36 12.73
C SER A 185 3.13 -4.35 13.81
N GLU A 186 1.95 -3.74 13.66
CA GLU A 186 1.40 -2.75 14.58
C GLU A 186 0.91 -3.38 15.89
N ARG A 187 0.06 -4.39 15.78
CA ARG A 187 -0.61 -5.04 16.92
C ARG A 187 0.33 -5.94 17.71
N LEU A 188 1.33 -6.55 17.05
CA LEU A 188 2.31 -7.43 17.69
C LEU A 188 3.65 -6.69 17.83
N SER A 189 3.78 -5.90 18.88
CA SER A 189 4.96 -5.07 19.15
C SER A 189 6.29 -5.83 19.28
N HIS A 190 6.23 -7.14 19.55
CA HIS A 190 7.40 -8.02 19.62
C HIS A 190 7.79 -8.60 18.25
N ALA A 191 6.92 -8.51 17.24
CA ALA A 191 7.17 -9.03 15.91
C ALA A 191 8.19 -8.15 15.17
N THR A 192 9.03 -8.80 14.37
CA THR A 192 9.74 -8.13 13.28
C THR A 192 9.22 -8.69 11.98
N VAL A 193 8.65 -7.82 11.14
CA VAL A 193 8.00 -8.23 9.90
C VAL A 193 8.88 -7.85 8.71
N TYR A 194 9.07 -8.79 7.79
CA TYR A 194 9.70 -8.56 6.49
C TYR A 194 8.66 -8.78 5.40
N ALA A 195 8.10 -7.70 4.88
CA ALA A 195 7.17 -7.73 3.76
C ALA A 195 7.96 -7.77 2.45
N VAL A 196 7.84 -8.86 1.71
CA VAL A 196 8.50 -9.08 0.43
C VAL A 196 7.48 -8.94 -0.69
N THR A 197 7.67 -7.97 -1.56
CA THR A 197 6.84 -7.76 -2.75
C THR A 197 7.68 -7.98 -3.98
N ALA A 198 7.29 -8.92 -4.84
CA ALA A 198 8.08 -9.25 -6.01
C ALA A 198 7.23 -9.70 -7.20
N SER A 199 7.82 -9.49 -8.37
CA SER A 199 7.39 -10.06 -9.66
C SER A 199 7.77 -11.56 -9.76
N PRO A 200 7.10 -12.34 -10.63
CA PRO A 200 7.44 -13.76 -10.83
C PRO A 200 8.86 -14.01 -11.32
N ARG A 201 9.47 -13.03 -12.00
CA ARG A 201 10.85 -13.10 -12.49
C ARG A 201 11.85 -12.43 -11.57
N LEU A 202 11.41 -11.86 -10.45
CA LEU A 202 12.21 -11.07 -9.50
C LEU A 202 12.96 -9.89 -10.15
N ASP A 203 12.52 -9.43 -11.33
CA ASP A 203 13.04 -8.23 -11.98
C ASP A 203 12.56 -6.96 -11.27
N ILE A 204 11.42 -7.06 -10.58
CA ILE A 204 10.95 -6.16 -9.54
C ILE A 204 10.93 -6.92 -8.21
N PHE A 205 11.62 -6.40 -7.19
CA PHE A 205 11.78 -7.01 -5.88
C PHE A 205 11.99 -5.97 -4.79
N PHE A 206 11.14 -5.98 -3.77
CA PHE A 206 11.20 -5.11 -2.61
C PHE A 206 11.13 -5.93 -1.33
N VAL A 207 11.87 -5.50 -0.32
CA VAL A 207 11.70 -5.99 1.05
C VAL A 207 11.60 -4.79 1.97
N THR A 208 10.45 -4.63 2.60
CA THR A 208 10.24 -3.63 3.63
C THR A 208 10.31 -4.32 4.99
N ARG A 209 11.20 -3.83 5.86
CA ARG A 209 11.26 -4.25 7.26
C ARG A 209 10.33 -3.35 8.07
N MET A 210 9.37 -3.96 8.75
CA MET A 210 8.36 -3.25 9.51
C MET A 210 8.44 -3.55 11.01
N ARG A 211 8.08 -2.56 11.81
CA ARG A 211 7.85 -2.69 13.25
C ARG A 211 6.88 -1.62 13.72
N GLY A 212 5.87 -2.00 14.52
CA GLY A 212 4.90 -1.06 15.06
C GLY A 212 4.05 -0.39 13.99
N GLY A 213 3.73 -1.11 12.91
CA GLY A 213 2.94 -0.58 11.78
C GLY A 213 3.75 0.26 10.78
N GLU A 214 4.97 0.66 11.12
CA GLU A 214 5.79 1.50 10.26
C GLU A 214 6.84 0.69 9.50
N GLY A 215 7.09 1.06 8.23
CA GLY A 215 8.26 0.61 7.48
C GLY A 215 9.50 1.40 7.94
N ILE A 216 10.51 0.71 8.46
CA ILE A 216 11.72 1.35 8.98
C ILE A 216 12.81 1.40 7.90
N GLU A 217 12.96 0.31 7.16
CA GLU A 217 14.00 0.14 6.15
C GLU A 217 13.46 -0.61 4.94
N GLN A 218 13.99 -0.31 3.75
CA GLN A 218 13.63 -1.01 2.53
C GLN A 218 14.83 -1.36 1.67
N PHE A 219 14.87 -2.61 1.21
CA PHE A 219 15.73 -3.05 0.12
C PHE A 219 14.91 -3.08 -1.19
N ALA A 220 15.48 -2.58 -2.29
CA ALA A 220 14.81 -2.52 -3.58
C ALA A 220 15.74 -2.95 -4.73
N ARG A 221 15.22 -3.78 -5.63
CA ARG A 221 15.83 -4.15 -6.91
C ARG A 221 14.77 -4.08 -8.03
N PRO A 222 14.95 -3.20 -9.03
CA PRO A 222 15.97 -2.15 -9.13
C PRO A 222 15.85 -1.13 -7.98
N PRO A 223 16.92 -0.36 -7.68
CA PRO A 223 16.83 0.74 -6.73
C PRO A 223 15.77 1.76 -7.18
N GLN A 224 15.02 2.29 -6.22
CA GLN A 224 14.03 3.34 -6.49
C GLN A 224 14.70 4.72 -6.49
N ASP A 225 14.26 5.60 -7.38
CA ASP A 225 14.75 6.99 -7.45
C ASP A 225 14.33 7.80 -6.20
N PHE A 226 13.17 7.48 -5.64
CA PHE A 226 12.59 8.14 -4.47
C PHE A 226 12.11 7.07 -3.47
N PRO A 227 13.01 6.47 -2.69
CA PRO A 227 12.64 5.43 -1.74
C PRO A 227 11.78 6.01 -0.61
N PRO A 228 10.64 5.38 -0.28
CA PRO A 228 9.76 5.86 0.79
C PRO A 228 10.34 5.62 2.20
N TYR A 229 11.36 4.76 2.32
CA TYR A 229 11.98 4.39 3.59
C TYR A 229 13.51 4.53 3.53
N GLN A 230 14.15 4.40 4.69
CA GLN A 230 15.61 4.32 4.74
C GLN A 230 16.10 3.13 3.90
N ILE A 231 17.08 3.37 3.02
CA ILE A 231 17.59 2.34 2.11
C ILE A 231 18.42 1.31 2.89
N ALA A 232 18.04 0.04 2.78
CA ALA A 232 18.83 -1.10 3.20
C ALA A 232 19.66 -1.62 2.01
N ASN A 233 20.96 -1.82 2.24
CA ASN A 233 21.86 -2.42 1.24
C ASN A 233 21.80 -3.95 1.22
N GLU A 234 21.34 -4.54 2.32
CA GLU A 234 21.23 -5.98 2.52
C GLU A 234 20.07 -6.32 3.44
N VAL A 235 19.54 -7.52 3.29
CA VAL A 235 18.53 -8.10 4.18
C VAL A 235 19.08 -9.41 4.71
N LYS A 236 19.20 -9.53 6.03
CA LYS A 236 19.78 -10.71 6.70
C LYS A 236 21.19 -11.09 6.16
N GLY A 237 21.99 -10.09 5.80
CA GLY A 237 23.35 -10.25 5.25
C GLY A 237 23.43 -10.61 3.77
N GLU A 238 22.30 -10.58 3.05
CA GLU A 238 22.20 -10.93 1.63
C GLU A 238 21.71 -9.75 0.78
N ASN A 239 22.14 -9.67 -0.48
CA ASN A 239 21.90 -8.50 -1.35
C ASN A 239 21.41 -8.83 -2.77
N SER A 240 21.02 -10.09 -2.99
CA SER A 240 20.38 -10.57 -4.22
C SER A 240 19.01 -11.16 -3.89
N PRO A 241 17.97 -10.95 -4.73
CA PRO A 241 16.60 -11.40 -4.46
C PRO A 241 16.51 -12.86 -4.01
N GLU A 242 17.15 -13.79 -4.72
CA GLU A 242 17.08 -15.23 -4.44
C GLU A 242 17.74 -15.58 -3.10
N ARG A 243 18.88 -14.95 -2.79
CA ARG A 243 19.59 -15.19 -1.51
C ARG A 243 18.84 -14.57 -0.34
N ILE A 244 18.21 -13.41 -0.54
CA ILE A 244 17.35 -12.78 0.46
C ILE A 244 16.14 -13.66 0.75
N LEU A 245 15.45 -14.16 -0.28
CA LEU A 245 14.33 -15.11 -0.12
C LEU A 245 14.74 -16.35 0.67
N ALA A 246 15.89 -16.95 0.33
CA ALA A 246 16.43 -18.09 1.07
C ALA A 246 16.77 -17.75 2.54
N ALA A 247 17.33 -16.57 2.80
CA ALA A 247 17.62 -16.08 4.15
C ALA A 247 16.35 -15.79 4.97
N LEU A 248 15.25 -15.41 4.31
CA LEU A 248 13.94 -15.26 4.94
C LEU A 248 13.18 -16.59 5.04
N GLY A 249 13.63 -17.65 4.37
CA GLY A 249 12.93 -18.92 4.32
C GLY A 249 11.66 -18.89 3.45
N ILE A 250 11.55 -17.93 2.53
CA ILE A 250 10.43 -17.78 1.62
C ILE A 250 10.79 -18.48 0.29
N PRO A 251 10.05 -19.51 -0.14
CA PRO A 251 10.30 -20.20 -1.41
C PRO A 251 10.03 -19.27 -2.60
N VAL A 252 10.90 -19.27 -3.60
CA VAL A 252 10.75 -18.43 -4.81
C VAL A 252 9.50 -18.80 -5.62
N GLU A 253 9.09 -20.06 -5.55
CA GLU A 253 7.93 -20.60 -6.25
C GLU A 253 6.62 -19.93 -5.83
N TRP A 254 6.61 -19.24 -4.69
CA TRP A 254 5.46 -18.49 -4.21
C TRP A 254 5.20 -17.23 -5.04
N PHE A 255 6.21 -16.72 -5.74
CA PHE A 255 6.08 -15.59 -6.67
C PHE A 255 5.83 -16.05 -8.11
N GLN A 256 6.08 -17.33 -8.43
CA GLN A 256 6.01 -17.85 -9.81
C GLN A 256 4.64 -18.39 -10.22
N ASN A 257 3.73 -18.60 -9.26
CA ASN A 257 2.46 -19.31 -9.47
C ASN A 257 1.21 -18.40 -9.34
N GLY A 258 1.36 -17.08 -9.42
CA GLY A 258 0.23 -16.12 -9.42
C GLY A 258 -0.18 -15.68 -10.80
#